data_AF-A0A840X833-F1
#
_entry.id   AF-A0A840X833-F1
#
_cell.length_a   1.000
_cell.length_b   1.000
_cell.length_c   1.000
_cell.angle_alpha   90.00
_cell.angle_beta   90.00
_cell.angle_gamma   90.00
#
_symmetry.space_group_name_H-M   'P 1'
#
loop_
_entity.id
_entity.type
_entity.pdbx_description
1 polymer ?
#
loop_
_entity_poly.entity_id
_entity_poly.type
_entity_poly.pdbx_seq_one_letter_code
_entity_poly.pdbx_strand_id
1 'polypeptide(L)'
;MSATPRSRRNEQAVAEMADSVMRDTRWDWMRTRAARRGIVALMIVMLIAIPIAWLTLPALAALGVIALAVVVWWALRMSVRVVADLPEEYLDERQARVRDRAYVDAYRWFAGITLTAATAALVWFVVVSSDDVVALELTWGGAMAIFWTFEGLALTLPSIVLALRERDRT
;
A
#
# COMPACT_ATOMS: atom_id res chain seq x y z
N MET A 1 -12.38 39.04 -7.10
CA MET A 1 -12.72 37.87 -7.95
C MET A 1 -13.81 37.08 -7.26
N SER A 2 -15.03 37.09 -7.77
CA SER A 2 -16.14 36.29 -7.21
C SER A 2 -15.98 34.81 -7.61
N ALA A 3 -15.96 33.93 -6.63
CA ALA A 3 -15.91 32.48 -6.80
C ALA A 3 -17.05 32.00 -7.74
N THR A 4 -16.71 31.21 -8.76
CA THR A 4 -17.70 30.70 -9.71
C THR A 4 -18.67 29.74 -9.00
N PRO A 5 -19.93 29.57 -9.48
CA PRO A 5 -20.89 28.66 -8.85
C PRO A 5 -20.37 27.22 -8.68
N ARG A 6 -19.49 26.79 -9.60
CA ARG A 6 -18.85 25.47 -9.56
C ARG A 6 -17.80 25.34 -8.45
N SER A 7 -17.03 26.40 -8.18
CA SER A 7 -16.03 26.35 -7.09
C SER A 7 -16.70 26.26 -5.73
N ARG A 8 -17.77 27.04 -5.49
CA ARG A 8 -18.54 26.97 -4.24
C ARG A 8 -19.16 25.60 -3.98
N ARG A 9 -19.64 24.91 -5.02
CA ARG A 9 -20.20 23.55 -4.88
C ARG A 9 -19.11 22.52 -4.54
N ASN A 10 -17.92 22.65 -5.12
CA ASN A 10 -16.79 21.81 -4.80
C ASN A 10 -16.32 22.05 -3.35
N GLU A 11 -16.16 23.31 -2.94
CA GLU A 11 -15.79 23.69 -1.57
C GLU A 11 -16.77 23.09 -0.54
N GLN A 12 -18.08 23.14 -0.80
CA GLN A 12 -19.09 22.53 0.07
C GLN A 12 -18.96 21.00 0.15
N ALA A 13 -18.76 20.32 -0.98
CA ALA A 13 -18.59 18.87 -1.01
C ALA A 13 -17.33 18.41 -0.26
N VAL A 14 -16.25 19.20 -0.36
CA VAL A 14 -14.99 18.93 0.32
C VAL A 14 -15.12 19.14 1.82
N ALA A 15 -15.83 20.19 2.25
CA ALA A 15 -16.16 20.43 3.66
C ALA A 15 -17.03 19.31 4.27
N GLU A 16 -18.05 18.85 3.54
CA GLU A 16 -18.91 17.74 3.96
C GLU A 16 -18.12 16.43 4.09
N MET A 17 -17.22 16.15 3.14
CA MET A 17 -16.32 15.01 3.21
C MET A 17 -15.41 15.10 4.43
N ALA A 18 -14.77 16.25 4.67
CA ALA A 18 -13.90 16.46 5.82
C ALA A 18 -14.65 16.24 7.15
N ASP A 19 -15.85 16.83 7.27
CA ASP A 19 -16.68 16.71 8.46
C ASP A 19 -17.16 15.26 8.69
N SER A 20 -17.47 14.52 7.63
CA SER A 20 -17.83 13.09 7.73
C SER A 20 -16.67 12.23 8.26
N VAL A 21 -15.44 12.50 7.80
CA VAL A 21 -14.23 11.78 8.20
C VAL A 21 -13.83 12.15 9.64
N MET A 22 -14.03 13.40 10.05
CA MET A 22 -13.76 13.87 11.40
C MET A 22 -14.78 13.35 12.42
N ARG A 23 -16.07 13.26 12.06
CA ARG A 23 -17.14 12.76 12.95
C ARG A 23 -17.19 11.24 13.08
N ASP A 24 -16.59 10.49 12.17
CA ASP A 24 -16.61 9.03 12.19
C ASP A 24 -15.61 8.45 13.22
N THR A 25 -16.12 8.17 14.43
CA THR A 25 -15.39 7.55 15.55
C THR A 25 -15.44 6.02 15.55
N ARG A 26 -16.18 5.38 14.63
CA ARG A 26 -16.41 3.92 14.62
C ARG A 26 -15.13 3.11 14.56
N TRP A 27 -14.07 3.69 14.00
CA TRP A 27 -12.78 3.04 13.76
C TRP A 27 -11.63 3.59 14.61
N ASP A 28 -11.94 4.29 15.71
CA ASP A 28 -10.90 4.90 16.55
C ASP A 28 -9.95 3.88 17.20
N TRP A 29 -10.42 2.65 17.44
CA TRP A 29 -9.57 1.58 17.97
C TRP A 29 -8.41 1.20 17.01
N MET A 30 -8.61 1.32 15.69
CA MET A 30 -7.59 1.03 14.67
C MET A 30 -6.53 2.13 14.56
N ARG A 31 -6.80 3.32 15.11
CA ARG A 31 -5.87 4.45 15.12
C ARG A 31 -4.79 4.32 16.19
N THR A 32 -4.98 3.43 17.16
CA THR A 32 -3.98 3.14 18.21
C THR A 32 -2.68 2.60 17.60
N ARG A 33 -1.55 2.96 18.20
CA ARG A 33 -0.22 2.57 17.70
C ARG A 33 -0.02 1.06 17.63
N ALA A 34 -0.52 0.34 18.63
CA ALA A 34 -0.42 -1.12 18.70
C ALA A 34 -1.26 -1.79 17.60
N ALA A 35 -2.53 -1.39 17.44
CA ALA A 35 -3.39 -1.94 16.40
C ALA A 35 -2.82 -1.67 15.01
N ARG A 36 -2.37 -0.44 14.76
CA ARG A 36 -1.78 -0.04 13.48
C ARG A 36 -0.53 -0.84 13.11
N ARG A 37 0.39 -1.03 14.07
CA ARG A 37 1.56 -1.89 13.88
C ARG A 37 1.18 -3.35 13.63
N GLY A 38 0.15 -3.84 14.31
CA GLY A 38 -0.41 -5.17 14.07
C GLY A 38 -0.94 -5.32 12.65
N ILE A 39 -1.71 -4.34 12.16
CA ILE A 39 -2.24 -4.33 10.79
C ILE A 39 -1.09 -4.25 9.77
N VAL A 40 -0.08 -3.41 9.99
CA VAL A 40 1.10 -3.33 9.11
C VAL A 40 1.86 -4.66 9.07
N ALA A 41 2.11 -5.26 10.24
CA ALA A 41 2.78 -6.57 10.31
C ALA A 41 1.98 -7.65 9.58
N LEU A 42 0.66 -7.68 9.78
CA LEU A 42 -0.23 -8.59 9.07
C LEU A 42 -0.20 -8.36 7.55
N MET A 43 -0.18 -7.11 7.10
CA MET A 43 -0.07 -6.78 5.68
C MET A 43 1.27 -7.26 5.09
N ILE A 44 2.38 -7.09 5.81
CA ILE A 44 3.69 -7.60 5.37
C ILE A 44 3.66 -9.14 5.24
N VAL A 45 3.05 -9.83 6.21
CA VAL A 45 2.86 -11.29 6.13
C VAL A 45 2.02 -11.67 4.91
N MET A 46 0.94 -10.94 4.61
CA MET A 46 0.14 -11.17 3.42
C MET A 46 0.96 -10.97 2.13
N LEU A 47 1.75 -9.91 2.03
CA LEU A 47 2.60 -9.66 0.85
C LEU A 47 3.60 -10.79 0.58
N ILE A 48 4.09 -11.45 1.63
CA ILE A 48 4.97 -12.63 1.51
C ILE A 48 4.16 -13.89 1.17
N ALA A 49 2.97 -14.04 1.77
CA ALA A 49 2.11 -15.20 1.55
C ALA A 49 1.56 -15.29 0.12
N ILE A 50 1.33 -14.15 -0.55
CA ILE A 50 0.80 -14.09 -1.92
C ILE A 50 1.64 -14.87 -2.94
N PRO A 51 2.95 -14.58 -3.13
CA PRO A 51 3.75 -15.34 -4.09
C PRO A 51 3.87 -16.81 -3.69
N ILE A 52 3.98 -17.12 -2.39
CA ILE A 52 4.04 -18.50 -1.90
C ILE A 52 2.75 -19.26 -2.27
N ALA A 53 1.59 -18.63 -2.08
CA ALA A 53 0.30 -19.23 -2.41
C ALA A 53 0.19 -19.55 -3.90
N TRP A 54 0.60 -18.65 -4.79
CA TRP A 54 0.57 -18.90 -6.23
C TRP A 54 1.56 -19.96 -6.72
N LEU A 55 2.64 -20.19 -5.97
CA LEU A 55 3.63 -21.22 -6.27
C LEU A 55 3.29 -22.59 -5.69
N THR A 56 2.40 -22.67 -4.69
CA THR A 56 2.16 -23.91 -3.92
C THR A 56 0.71 -24.37 -3.89
N LEU A 57 -0.25 -23.46 -4.05
CA LEU A 57 -1.68 -23.75 -3.94
C LEU A 57 -2.37 -23.75 -5.31
N PRO A 58 -3.50 -24.47 -5.45
CA PRO A 58 -4.36 -24.31 -6.62
C PRO A 58 -4.90 -22.88 -6.70
N ALA A 59 -5.15 -22.40 -7.93
CA ALA A 59 -5.50 -21.01 -8.20
C ALA A 59 -6.66 -20.46 -7.34
N LEU A 60 -7.71 -21.26 -7.10
CA LEU A 60 -8.84 -20.83 -6.27
C LEU A 60 -8.44 -20.55 -4.81
N ALA A 61 -7.55 -21.36 -4.23
CA ALA A 61 -7.06 -21.14 -2.88
C ALA A 61 -6.10 -19.94 -2.83
N ALA A 62 -5.25 -19.76 -3.84
CA ALA A 62 -4.40 -18.58 -3.96
C ALA A 62 -5.22 -17.28 -4.06
N LEU A 63 -6.35 -17.30 -4.79
CA LEU A 63 -7.31 -16.18 -4.82
C LEU A 63 -7.93 -15.91 -3.45
N GLY A 64 -8.15 -16.93 -2.62
CA GLY A 64 -8.59 -16.76 -1.24
C GLY A 64 -7.59 -15.96 -0.40
N VAL A 65 -6.27 -16.16 -0.62
CA VAL A 65 -5.21 -15.37 0.02
C VAL A 65 -5.26 -13.92 -0.46
N ILE A 66 -5.48 -13.67 -1.76
CA ILE A 66 -5.68 -12.31 -2.28
C ILE A 66 -6.88 -11.65 -1.61
N ALA A 67 -8.02 -12.34 -1.51
CA ALA A 67 -9.22 -11.79 -0.86
C ALA A 67 -8.95 -11.39 0.59
N LEU A 68 -8.22 -12.22 1.35
CA LEU A 68 -7.81 -11.88 2.71
C LEU A 68 -6.87 -10.66 2.73
N ALA A 69 -5.90 -10.60 1.83
CA ALA A 69 -4.98 -9.48 1.72
C ALA A 69 -5.72 -8.17 1.38
N VAL A 70 -6.77 -8.21 0.55
CA VAL A 70 -7.63 -7.06 0.26
C VAL A 70 -8.35 -6.56 1.51
N VAL A 71 -8.85 -7.47 2.36
CA VAL A 71 -9.48 -7.08 3.64
C VAL A 71 -8.47 -6.40 4.57
N VAL A 72 -7.25 -6.95 4.68
CA VAL A 72 -6.18 -6.36 5.49
C VAL A 72 -5.73 -5.01 4.94
N TRP A 73 -5.61 -4.89 3.61
CA TRP A 73 -5.31 -3.62 2.95
C TRP A 73 -6.40 -2.57 3.20
N TRP A 74 -7.67 -2.96 3.14
CA TRP A 74 -8.78 -2.07 3.46
C TRP A 74 -8.71 -1.60 4.92
N ALA A 75 -8.43 -2.51 5.86
CA ALA A 75 -8.22 -2.16 7.26
C ALA A 75 -7.04 -1.20 7.44
N LEU A 76 -5.94 -1.41 6.72
CA LEU A 76 -4.79 -0.51 6.72
C LEU A 76 -5.16 0.87 6.18
N ARG A 77 -5.89 0.97 5.06
CA ARG A 77 -6.40 2.23 4.49
C ARG A 77 -7.27 2.98 5.49
N MET A 78 -8.18 2.29 6.16
CA MET A 78 -9.04 2.90 7.18
C MET A 78 -8.24 3.46 8.36
N SER A 79 -7.14 2.82 8.74
CA SER A 79 -6.28 3.31 9.83
C SER A 79 -5.56 4.64 9.52
N VAL A 80 -5.34 4.95 8.23
CA VAL A 80 -4.59 6.14 7.78
C VAL A 80 -5.43 7.16 7.00
N ARG A 81 -6.70 6.85 6.73
CA ARG A 81 -7.59 7.66 5.86
C ARG A 81 -7.65 9.14 6.22
N VAL A 82 -7.47 9.49 7.49
CA VAL A 82 -7.59 10.89 7.95
C VAL A 82 -6.39 11.74 7.56
N VAL A 83 -5.20 11.15 7.48
CA VAL A 83 -4.05 11.90 6.95
C VAL A 83 -3.95 11.71 5.44
N ALA A 84 -4.34 10.55 4.92
CA ALA A 84 -4.24 10.24 3.49
C ALA A 84 -5.30 10.97 2.64
N ASP A 85 -6.57 10.95 3.07
CA ASP A 85 -7.71 11.31 2.24
C ASP A 85 -8.29 12.68 2.59
N LEU A 86 -7.82 13.31 3.69
CA LEU A 86 -8.29 14.64 4.08
C LEU A 86 -7.68 15.72 3.15
N PRO A 87 -8.49 16.70 2.71
CA PRO A 87 -8.01 17.79 1.86
C PRO A 87 -6.95 18.63 2.58
N GLU A 88 -6.06 19.24 1.80
CA GLU A 88 -4.89 19.96 2.33
C GLU A 88 -5.30 21.14 3.20
N GLU A 89 -6.40 21.83 2.88
CA GLU A 89 -6.90 22.95 3.70
C GLU A 89 -7.37 22.55 5.11
N TYR A 90 -7.66 21.26 5.34
CA TYR A 90 -8.04 20.72 6.66
C TYR A 90 -6.88 20.00 7.36
N LEU A 91 -5.72 19.90 6.71
CA LEU A 91 -4.52 19.32 7.28
C LEU A 91 -3.64 20.40 7.90
N ASP A 92 -3.12 20.14 9.10
CA ASP A 92 -2.04 20.97 9.64
C ASP A 92 -0.79 20.86 8.76
N GLU A 93 0.04 21.90 8.70
CA GLU A 93 1.31 21.90 7.95
C GLU A 93 2.24 20.72 8.32
N ARG A 94 2.15 20.22 9.56
CA ARG A 94 2.90 19.01 9.97
C ARG A 94 2.32 17.76 9.33
N GLN A 95 1.00 17.62 9.27
CA GLN A 95 0.32 16.45 8.72
C GLN A 95 0.51 16.38 7.20
N ALA A 96 0.38 17.52 6.49
CA ALA A 96 0.66 17.62 5.06
C ALA A 96 2.11 17.19 4.73
N ARG A 97 3.10 17.72 5.46
CA ARG A 97 4.51 17.32 5.28
C ARG A 97 4.78 15.84 5.57
N VAL A 98 4.08 15.25 6.54
CA VAL A 98 4.21 13.82 6.83
C VAL A 98 3.66 12.98 5.68
N ARG A 99 2.48 13.35 5.15
CA ARG A 99 1.86 12.70 4.00
C ARG A 99 2.77 12.72 2.77
N ASP A 100 3.27 13.89 2.39
CA ASP A 100 4.08 14.04 1.17
C ASP A 100 5.38 13.25 1.26
N ARG A 101 6.05 13.30 2.42
CA ARG A 101 7.25 12.49 2.65
C ARG A 101 6.93 11.00 2.64
N ALA A 102 5.78 10.59 3.18
CA ALA A 102 5.36 9.19 3.16
C ALA A 102 5.17 8.68 1.73
N TYR A 103 4.57 9.47 0.83
CA TYR A 103 4.44 9.11 -0.58
C TYR A 103 5.79 9.00 -1.31
N VAL A 104 6.67 9.97 -1.11
CA VAL A 104 8.03 9.94 -1.69
C VAL A 104 8.80 8.72 -1.21
N ASP A 105 8.72 8.40 0.08
CA ASP A 105 9.45 7.27 0.64
C ASP A 105 8.81 5.93 0.26
N ALA A 106 7.48 5.85 0.13
CA ALA A 106 6.80 4.67 -0.43
C ALA A 106 7.26 4.41 -1.88
N TYR A 107 7.37 5.45 -2.71
CA TYR A 107 7.91 5.32 -4.05
C TYR A 107 9.37 4.83 -4.04
N ARG A 108 10.22 5.40 -3.18
CA ARG A 108 11.62 4.97 -3.04
C ARG A 108 11.75 3.53 -2.57
N TRP A 109 10.89 3.10 -1.65
CA TRP A 109 10.85 1.71 -1.18
C TRP A 109 10.41 0.78 -2.30
N PHE A 110 9.37 1.14 -3.04
CA PHE A 110 8.90 0.36 -4.19
C PHE A 110 10.00 0.22 -5.25
N ALA A 111 10.63 1.33 -5.64
CA ALA A 111 11.72 1.34 -6.60
C ALA A 111 12.92 0.53 -6.09
N GLY A 112 13.31 0.71 -4.82
CA GLY A 112 14.42 -0.01 -4.20
C GLY A 112 14.19 -1.53 -4.16
N ILE A 113 13.00 -1.97 -3.73
CA ILE A 113 12.62 -3.39 -3.71
C ILE A 113 12.62 -3.96 -5.13
N THR A 114 12.03 -3.24 -6.08
CA THR A 114 11.94 -3.67 -7.48
C THR A 114 13.31 -3.79 -8.13
N LEU A 115 14.17 -2.79 -7.98
CA LEU A 115 15.54 -2.79 -8.51
C LEU A 115 16.39 -3.88 -7.86
N THR A 116 16.23 -4.10 -6.55
CA THR A 116 16.93 -5.18 -5.84
C THR A 116 16.49 -6.55 -6.37
N ALA A 117 15.19 -6.77 -6.53
CA ALA A 117 14.66 -8.02 -7.09
C ALA A 117 15.13 -8.26 -8.53
N ALA A 118 15.08 -7.23 -9.38
CA ALA A 118 15.54 -7.30 -10.77
C ALA A 118 17.05 -7.58 -10.85
N THR A 119 17.85 -6.92 -10.01
CA THR A 119 19.30 -7.13 -9.96
C THR A 119 19.63 -8.52 -9.45
N ALA A 120 18.95 -9.00 -8.41
CA ALA A 120 19.11 -10.35 -7.89
C ALA A 120 18.77 -11.42 -8.96
N ALA A 121 17.68 -11.20 -9.71
CA ALA A 121 17.30 -12.08 -10.82
C ALA A 121 18.38 -12.08 -11.93
N LEU A 122 18.93 -10.91 -12.27
CA LEU A 122 20.01 -10.79 -13.25
C LEU A 122 21.29 -11.49 -12.78
N VAL A 123 21.70 -11.27 -11.53
CA VAL A 123 22.89 -11.93 -10.97
C VAL A 123 22.71 -13.44 -10.93
N TRP A 124 21.55 -13.91 -10.48
CA TRP A 124 21.20 -15.34 -10.51
C TRP A 124 21.31 -15.90 -11.92
N PHE A 125 20.74 -15.20 -12.91
CA PHE A 125 20.80 -15.58 -14.32
C PHE A 125 22.25 -15.68 -14.82
N VAL A 126 23.09 -14.68 -14.55
CA VAL A 126 24.50 -14.66 -14.99
C VAL A 126 25.33 -15.76 -14.30
N VAL A 127 25.06 -16.07 -13.05
CA VAL A 127 25.81 -17.08 -12.28
C VAL A 127 25.41 -18.50 -12.69
N VAL A 128 24.13 -18.73 -12.98
CA VAL A 128 23.58 -20.06 -13.29
C VAL A 128 23.70 -20.39 -14.78
N SER A 129 23.66 -19.40 -15.66
CA SER A 129 23.81 -19.61 -17.11
C SER A 129 25.26 -19.92 -17.47
N SER A 130 25.53 -21.17 -17.85
CA SER A 130 26.83 -21.59 -18.42
C SER A 130 26.91 -21.43 -19.94
N ASP A 131 25.76 -21.29 -20.61
CA ASP A 131 25.65 -21.21 -22.07
C ASP A 131 25.19 -19.81 -22.52
N ASP A 132 25.43 -19.47 -23.79
CA ASP A 132 25.01 -18.21 -24.42
C ASP A 132 23.49 -18.13 -24.68
N VAL A 133 22.74 -19.19 -24.37
CA VAL A 133 21.30 -19.31 -24.60
C VAL A 133 20.61 -19.87 -23.36
N VAL A 134 19.58 -19.17 -22.86
CA VAL A 134 18.76 -19.61 -21.73
C VAL A 134 17.30 -19.74 -22.15
N ALA A 135 16.73 -20.93 -21.96
CA ALA A 135 15.30 -21.14 -22.03
C ALA A 135 14.65 -20.79 -20.68
N LEU A 136 13.76 -19.79 -20.68
CA LEU A 136 12.97 -19.42 -19.50
C LEU A 136 11.58 -20.06 -19.59
N GLU A 137 11.32 -21.04 -18.72
CA GLU A 137 9.97 -21.58 -18.56
C GLU A 137 9.20 -20.75 -17.52
N LEU A 138 8.30 -19.89 -18.00
CA LEU A 138 7.41 -19.13 -17.13
C LEU A 138 6.11 -19.91 -16.90
N THR A 139 5.95 -20.46 -15.70
CA THR A 139 4.70 -21.11 -15.30
C THR A 139 3.61 -20.06 -15.03
N TRP A 140 2.34 -20.46 -15.18
CA TRP A 140 1.20 -19.60 -14.83
C TRP A 140 1.25 -19.13 -13.37
N GLY A 141 1.58 -20.04 -12.44
CA GLY A 141 1.74 -19.72 -11.03
C GLY A 141 2.87 -18.72 -10.78
N GLY A 142 4.01 -18.89 -11.46
CA GLY A 142 5.12 -17.93 -11.40
C GLY A 142 4.75 -16.55 -11.93
N ALA A 143 4.06 -16.48 -13.07
CA ALA A 143 3.56 -15.22 -13.64
C ALA A 143 2.61 -14.50 -12.68
N MET A 144 1.67 -15.23 -12.08
CA MET A 144 0.73 -14.68 -11.10
C MET A 144 1.40 -14.25 -9.79
N ALA A 145 2.38 -15.02 -9.30
CA ALA A 145 3.16 -14.67 -8.14
C ALA A 145 3.88 -13.32 -8.34
N ILE A 146 4.52 -13.13 -9.51
CA ILE A 146 5.18 -11.88 -9.87
C ILE A 146 4.15 -10.74 -9.94
N PHE A 147 3.09 -10.90 -10.73
CA PHE A 147 2.06 -9.88 -10.92
C PHE A 147 1.49 -9.38 -9.58
N TRP A 148 1.00 -10.30 -8.75
CA TRP A 148 0.36 -9.93 -7.48
C TRP A 148 1.34 -9.40 -6.44
N THR A 149 2.62 -9.79 -6.49
CA THR A 149 3.64 -9.23 -5.60
C THR A 149 3.87 -7.75 -5.89
N PHE A 150 4.08 -7.39 -7.15
CA PHE A 150 4.32 -5.99 -7.53
C PHE A 150 3.07 -5.14 -7.40
N GLU A 151 1.90 -5.66 -7.79
CA GLU A 151 0.61 -4.99 -7.59
C GLU A 151 0.33 -4.74 -6.11
N GLY A 152 0.53 -5.77 -5.26
CA GLY A 152 0.36 -5.67 -3.82
C GLY A 152 1.28 -4.63 -3.19
N LEU A 153 2.56 -4.61 -3.57
CA LEU A 153 3.51 -3.58 -3.12
C LEU A 153 3.07 -2.18 -3.54
N ALA A 154 2.68 -1.99 -4.80
CA ALA A 154 2.26 -0.68 -5.31
C ALA A 154 1.05 -0.11 -4.56
N LEU A 155 0.05 -0.95 -4.28
CA LEU A 155 -1.19 -0.53 -3.60
C LEU A 155 -1.02 -0.30 -2.09
N THR A 156 -0.12 -1.02 -1.44
CA THR A 156 -0.06 -1.07 0.03
C THR A 156 1.04 -0.20 0.63
N LEU A 157 2.15 0.02 -0.09
CA LEU A 157 3.32 0.74 0.42
C LEU A 157 3.01 2.17 0.93
N PRO A 158 2.22 3.01 0.23
CA PRO A 158 1.89 4.33 0.74
C PRO A 158 1.22 4.28 2.12
N SER A 159 0.29 3.34 2.28
CA SER A 159 -0.45 3.16 3.53
C SER A 159 0.44 2.58 4.64
N ILE A 160 1.35 1.66 4.31
CA ILE A 160 2.34 1.10 5.26
C ILE A 160 3.27 2.22 5.75
N VAL A 161 3.87 2.98 4.84
CA VAL A 161 4.84 4.04 5.20
C VAL A 161 4.16 5.13 6.02
N LEU A 162 2.96 5.54 5.65
CA LEU A 162 2.19 6.53 6.40
C LEU A 162 1.85 6.02 7.82
N ALA A 163 1.41 4.77 7.92
CA ALA A 163 1.10 4.13 9.19
C ALA A 163 2.32 4.02 10.13
N LEU A 164 3.52 3.82 9.57
CA LEU A 164 4.76 3.76 10.35
C LEU A 164 5.26 5.15 10.80
N ARG A 165 4.81 6.23 10.14
CA ARG A 165 5.29 7.61 10.37
C ARG A 165 4.41 8.45 11.26
N GLU A 166 3.12 8.16 11.35
CA GLU A 166 2.27 8.81 12.36
C GLU A 166 2.83 8.53 13.76
N ARG A 167 3.37 9.57 14.41
CA ARG A 167 3.78 9.54 15.81
C ARG A 167 2.58 9.86 16.69
N ASP A 168 2.57 9.27 17.88
CA ASP A 168 1.53 9.41 18.90
C ASP A 168 1.15 10.88 19.08
N ARG A 169 -0.17 11.16 19.05
CA ARG A 169 -0.74 12.34 19.70
C ARG A 169 -0.73 12.01 21.21
N THR A 170 0.39 12.24 21.87
CA THR A 170 0.45 12.36 23.33
C THR A 170 0.02 13.77 23.72
#